data_AF-A0A442E382-F1
#
_entry.id   AF-A0A442E382-F1
#
_cell.length_a   1.000
_cell.length_b   1.000
_cell.length_c   1.000
_cell.angle_alpha   90.00
_cell.angle_beta   90.00
_cell.angle_gamma   90.00
#
_symmetry.space_group_name_H-M   'P 1'
#
loop_
_entity.id
_entity.type
_entity.pdbx_description
1 polymer ?
#
loop_
_entity_poly.entity_id
_entity_poly.type
_entity_poly.pdbx_seq_one_letter_code
_entity_poly.pdbx_strand_id
1 'polypeptide(L)' 'MRVPVIDQETTEHSDAPIERATRWLVTSNDPPRPLVPYLRKTFQLSAVDAIRVIRRANALRGPL' A
#
# COMPACT_ATOMS: atom_id res chain seq x y z
N MET A 1 -32.97 -2.66 29.42
CA MET A 1 -31.83 -1.79 29.11
C MET A 1 -30.65 -2.69 28.75
N ARG A 2 -30.41 -2.92 27.46
CA ARG A 2 -29.30 -3.77 26.98
C ARG A 2 -28.44 -2.88 26.11
N VAL A 3 -27.32 -2.44 26.66
CA VAL A 3 -26.31 -1.70 25.92
C VAL A 3 -25.59 -2.74 25.06
N PRO A 4 -25.61 -2.67 23.72
CA PRO A 4 -24.65 -3.41 22.94
C PRO A 4 -23.29 -2.75 23.18
N VAL A 5 -22.40 -3.45 23.88
CA VAL A 5 -20.96 -3.20 23.77
C VAL A 5 -20.63 -3.58 22.33
N ILE A 6 -20.58 -2.55 21.50
CA ILE A 6 -19.96 -2.66 20.19
C ILE A 6 -18.47 -2.67 20.54
N ASP A 7 -17.89 -3.87 20.62
CA ASP A 7 -16.46 -4.02 20.44
C ASP A 7 -16.18 -3.54 19.02
N GLN A 8 -16.05 -2.22 18.85
CA GLN A 8 -15.37 -1.67 17.72
C GLN A 8 -13.95 -2.16 17.89
N GLU A 9 -13.66 -3.33 17.31
CA GLU A 9 -12.33 -3.70 16.91
C GLU A 9 -11.79 -2.45 16.22
N THR A 10 -10.99 -1.71 16.97
CA THR A 10 -10.15 -0.65 16.49
C THR A 10 -9.55 -1.22 15.23
N THR A 11 -10.01 -0.76 14.07
CA THR A 11 -9.28 -0.90 12.81
C THR A 11 -7.96 -0.22 13.11
N GLU A 12 -7.04 -0.98 13.71
CA GLU A 12 -5.66 -0.62 13.81
C GLU A 12 -5.27 -0.48 12.36
N HIS A 13 -5.23 0.78 11.92
CA HIS A 13 -4.58 1.20 10.70
C HIS A 13 -3.09 0.89 10.89
N SER A 14 -2.75 -0.39 11.01
CA SER A 14 -1.49 -0.92 10.59
C SER A 14 -1.54 -0.79 9.07
N ASP A 15 -1.34 0.45 8.61
CA ASP A 15 -1.35 0.85 7.20
C ASP A 15 -0.20 0.05 6.59
N ALA A 16 -0.52 -1.17 6.14
CA ALA A 16 0.45 -2.22 5.91
C ALA A 16 1.48 -1.66 4.92
N PRO A 17 2.78 -1.97 5.04
CA PRO A 17 3.82 -1.39 4.17
C PRO A 17 3.45 -1.39 2.67
N ILE A 18 2.69 -2.40 2.25
CA ILE A 18 2.13 -2.55 0.90
C ILE A 18 1.06 -1.49 0.57
N GLU A 19 0.12 -1.21 1.47
CA GLU A 19 -0.95 -0.24 1.25
C GLU A 19 -0.39 1.18 1.17
N ARG A 20 0.52 1.54 2.09
CA ARG A 20 1.23 2.83 2.05
C ARG A 20 2.03 3.00 0.76
N ALA A 21 2.80 1.99 0.37
CA ALA A 21 3.57 2.02 -0.87
C ALA A 21 2.69 2.08 -2.12
N THR A 22 1.54 1.37 -2.11
CA THR A 22 0.57 1.42 -3.21
C THR A 22 -0.02 2.81 -3.34
N ARG A 23 -0.49 3.42 -2.24
CA ARG A 23 -1.07 4.77 -2.25
C ARG A 23 -0.06 5.80 -2.75
N TRP A 24 1.17 5.75 -2.25
CA TRP A 24 2.27 6.60 -2.73
C TRP A 24 2.52 6.41 -4.23
N LEU A 25 2.60 5.16 -4.68
CA LEU A 25 2.88 4.87 -6.08
C LEU A 25 1.73 5.33 -6.98
N VAL A 26 0.47 5.21 -6.55
CA VAL A 26 -0.70 5.68 -7.31
C VAL A 26 -0.68 7.19 -7.52
N THR A 27 -0.28 7.98 -6.52
CA THR A 27 -0.25 9.44 -6.58
C THR A 27 1.04 10.02 -7.17
N SER A 28 2.06 9.19 -7.41
CA SER A 28 3.37 9.64 -7.94
C SER A 28 3.37 9.80 -9.47
N ASN A 29 3.36 11.04 -9.99
CA ASN A 29 3.37 11.26 -11.44
C ASN A 29 4.64 10.77 -12.15
N ASP A 30 5.82 10.92 -11.52
CA ASP A 30 7.10 10.45 -12.06
C ASP A 30 7.89 9.67 -10.99
N PRO A 31 7.58 8.38 -10.78
CA PRO A 31 8.25 7.60 -9.75
C PRO A 31 9.67 7.19 -10.18
N PRO A 32 10.64 7.15 -9.24
CA PRO A 32 12.03 6.83 -9.55
C PRO A 32 12.19 5.45 -10.18
N ARG A 33 13.10 5.36 -11.16
CA ARG A 33 13.50 4.10 -11.79
C ARG A 33 14.94 3.73 -11.38
N PRO A 34 15.24 2.47 -11.06
CA PRO A 34 14.33 1.32 -11.04
C PRO A 34 13.42 1.29 -9.81
N LEU A 35 12.15 0.94 -10.00
CA LEU A 35 11.10 1.09 -9.00
C LEU A 35 11.19 0.05 -7.86
N VAL A 36 11.54 -1.20 -8.16
CA VAL A 36 11.64 -2.28 -7.16
C VAL A 36 12.71 -1.98 -6.10
N PRO A 37 13.97 -1.64 -6.45
CA PRO A 37 14.97 -1.27 -5.45
C PRO A 37 14.58 -0.08 -4.57
N TYR A 38 13.89 0.91 -5.15
CA TYR A 38 13.37 2.05 -4.39
C TYR A 38 12.31 1.60 -3.37
N LEU A 39 11.30 0.85 -3.82
CA LEU A 39 10.23 0.36 -2.95
C LEU A 39 10.76 -0.51 -1.79
N ARG A 40 11.75 -1.37 -2.08
CA ARG A 40 12.42 -2.20 -1.07
C ARG A 40 13.12 -1.35 0.00
N LYS A 41 13.86 -0.30 -0.40
CA LYS A 41 14.61 0.55 0.53
C LYS A 41 13.69 1.49 1.32
N THR A 42 12.73 2.12 0.66
CA THR A 42 11.88 3.16 1.26
C THR A 42 10.79 2.59 2.14
N PHE A 43 10.15 1.48 1.71
CA PHE A 43 9.01 0.88 2.41
C PHE A 43 9.36 -0.44 3.10
N GLN A 44 10.66 -0.80 3.14
CA GLN A 44 11.16 -2.03 3.75
C GLN A 44 10.48 -3.30 3.20
N LEU A 45 10.13 -3.27 1.91
CA LEU A 45 9.42 -4.35 1.24
C LEU A 45 10.37 -5.44 0.76
N SER A 46 9.86 -6.68 0.72
CA SER A 46 10.46 -7.74 -0.08
C SER A 46 10.36 -7.41 -1.57
N ALA A 47 11.17 -8.07 -2.40
CA ALA A 47 11.04 -7.92 -3.86
C ALA A 47 9.65 -8.36 -4.36
N VAL A 48 9.08 -9.40 -3.75
CA VAL A 48 7.74 -9.90 -4.08
C VAL A 48 6.68 -8.87 -3.73
N ASP A 49 6.77 -8.23 -2.56
CA ASP A 49 5.81 -7.21 -2.15
C ASP A 49 5.93 -5.93 -2.97
N ALA A 50 7.15 -5.54 -3.37
CA ALA A 50 7.34 -4.44 -4.30
C ALA A 50 6.63 -4.71 -5.65
N ILE A 51 6.72 -5.93 -6.19
CA ILE A 51 5.99 -6.32 -7.41
C ILE A 51 4.47 -6.26 -7.18
N ARG A 52 3.99 -6.71 -6.02
CA ARG A 52 2.55 -6.63 -5.65
C ARG A 52 2.06 -5.18 -5.60
N VAL A 53 2.86 -4.27 -5.02
CA VAL A 53 2.58 -2.83 -4.99
C VAL A 53 2.47 -2.28 -6.40
N ILE A 54 3.42 -2.59 -7.27
CA ILE A 54 3.43 -2.12 -8.67
C ILE A 54 2.17 -2.58 -9.41
N ARG A 55 1.85 -3.87 -9.31
CA ARG A 55 0.65 -4.44 -9.93
C ARG A 55 -0.62 -3.78 -9.42
N ARG A 56 -0.73 -3.55 -8.11
CA ARG A 56 -1.91 -2.94 -7.49
C ARG A 56 -2.04 -1.45 -7.88
N ALA A 57 -0.94 -0.71 -7.90
CA ALA A 57 -0.94 0.69 -8.33
C ALA A 57 -1.33 0.85 -9.81
N ASN A 58 -0.82 -0.02 -10.69
CA ASN A 58 -1.21 -0.02 -12.10
C ASN A 58 -2.70 -0.32 -12.29
N ALA A 59 -3.26 -1.29 -11.54
CA ALA A 59 -4.69 -1.58 -11.61
C ALA A 59 -5.58 -0.39 -11.17
N LEU A 60 -5.11 0.42 -10.21
CA LEU A 60 -5.83 1.59 -9.70
C LEU A 60 -5.74 2.81 -10.64
N ARG A 61 -4.69 2.89 -11.47
CA ARG A 61 -4.51 3.98 -12.44
C ARG A 61 -5.35 3.82 -13.71
N GLY A 62 -5.98 2.65 -13.89
CA GLY A 62 -6.65 2.29 -15.14
C GLY A 62 -5.66 1.87 -16.24
N PRO A 63 -6.14 1.26 -17.33
CA PRO A 63 -5.28 0.92 -18.47
C PRO A 63 -4.67 2.21 -19.06
N LEU A 64 -3.35 2.18 -19.27
CA LEU A 64 -2.62 3.18 -20.05
C LEU A 64 -3.06 3.17 -21.51
#